data_AF-A0A928SR37-F1
#
_entry.id   AF-A0A928SR37-F1
#
_cell.length_a   1.000
_cell.length_b   1.000
_cell.length_c   1.000
_cell.angle_alpha   90.00
_cell.angle_beta   90.00
_cell.angle_gamma   90.00
#
_symmetry.space_group_name_H-M   'P 1'
#
loop_
_entity.id
_entity.type
_entity.pdbx_description
1 polymer ?
#
loop_
_entity_poly.entity_id
_entity_poly.type
_entity_poly.pdbx_seq_one_letter_code
_entity_poly.pdbx_strand_id
1 'polypeptide(L)'
;MASEVLREELAPLQPARGSCRLWLLLIALALTALGLAMRFGVGVPAERVQGATIAFSAAGALAAVAALPFPYALRAGVAVLVGLVLMVLGLQSGGPLGGLTVDGSLSRGIARLVTLTTLPAALMFRARYTAFKRARVVLAVALGLALPFVVLETLLLADSGAPLVARAGAALSIAFVACSLFGFMGQGTTGWGALWAALVLGGIPLEVALRHFTLADAATGHLTYPATAVGLVCAAVAASLGLFQLLATFWAPEARRLSLVGARLSSEPPAPLSSNGSA
;
A
#
# COMPACT_ATOMS: atom_id res chain seq x y z
N MET A 1 -0.98 -35.89 -2.88
CA MET A 1 -1.87 -34.91 -2.24
C MET A 1 -1.16 -34.10 -1.15
N ALA A 2 -0.54 -34.69 -0.11
CA ALA A 2 0.17 -33.92 0.93
C ALA A 2 1.30 -33.00 0.40
N SER A 3 2.04 -33.45 -0.63
CA SER A 3 3.08 -32.63 -1.27
C SER A 3 2.54 -31.48 -2.12
N GLU A 4 1.31 -31.55 -2.62
CA GLU A 4 0.69 -30.46 -3.38
C GLU A 4 0.17 -29.37 -2.44
N VAL A 5 -0.43 -29.78 -1.31
CA VAL A 5 -0.86 -28.86 -0.25
C VAL A 5 0.34 -28.09 0.32
N LEU A 6 1.45 -28.77 0.63
CA LEU A 6 2.70 -28.11 1.07
C LEU A 6 3.29 -27.17 -0.01
N ARG A 7 3.16 -27.51 -1.30
CA ARG A 7 3.62 -26.65 -2.41
C ARG A 7 2.74 -25.41 -2.61
N GLU A 8 1.45 -25.52 -2.33
CA GLU A 8 0.50 -24.41 -2.44
C GLU A 8 0.63 -23.44 -1.25
N GLU A 9 1.01 -23.94 -0.07
CA GLU A 9 1.38 -23.10 1.08
C GLU A 9 2.70 -22.36 0.88
N LEU A 10 3.71 -23.00 0.27
CA LEU A 10 5.06 -22.41 0.10
C LEU A 10 5.14 -21.35 -1.02
N ALA A 11 4.32 -21.45 -2.08
CA ALA A 11 4.33 -20.51 -3.20
C ALA A 11 2.99 -20.47 -3.96
N PRO A 12 1.95 -19.79 -3.40
CA PRO A 12 0.63 -19.74 -4.02
C PRO A 12 0.65 -18.96 -5.34
N LEU A 13 -0.09 -19.47 -6.35
CA LEU A 13 -0.31 -18.78 -7.63
C LEU A 13 -1.23 -17.56 -7.49
N GLN A 14 -2.14 -17.59 -6.52
CA GLN A 14 -3.07 -16.50 -6.22
C GLN A 14 -2.97 -16.15 -4.73
N PRO A 15 -1.90 -15.46 -4.30
CA PRO A 15 -1.68 -15.18 -2.90
C PRO A 15 -2.83 -14.36 -2.32
N ALA A 16 -3.26 -14.75 -1.12
CA ALA A 16 -4.20 -14.01 -0.28
C ALA A 16 -5.53 -13.63 -0.97
N ARG A 17 -6.03 -14.43 -1.92
CA ARG A 17 -7.27 -14.12 -2.67
C ARG A 17 -8.45 -13.82 -1.75
N GLY A 18 -8.64 -14.62 -0.70
CA GLY A 18 -9.69 -14.40 0.30
C GLY A 18 -9.50 -13.09 1.08
N SER A 19 -8.31 -12.89 1.65
CA SER A 19 -7.99 -11.69 2.43
C SER A 19 -8.10 -10.41 1.60
N CYS A 20 -7.65 -10.42 0.34
CA CYS A 20 -7.76 -9.25 -0.53
C CYS A 20 -9.24 -8.90 -0.82
N ARG A 21 -10.12 -9.89 -1.00
CA ARG A 21 -11.56 -9.63 -1.16
C ARG A 21 -12.15 -8.96 0.07
N LEU A 22 -11.79 -9.48 1.25
CA LEU A 22 -12.25 -8.94 2.51
C LEU A 22 -11.77 -7.48 2.68
N TRP A 23 -10.50 -7.19 2.39
CA TRP A 23 -10.00 -5.83 2.43
C TRP A 23 -10.69 -4.90 1.41
N LEU A 24 -10.91 -5.34 0.17
CA LEU A 24 -11.66 -4.55 -0.81
C LEU A 24 -13.09 -4.26 -0.35
N LEU A 25 -13.75 -5.23 0.31
CA LEU A 25 -15.08 -5.03 0.90
C LEU A 25 -15.04 -4.04 2.06
N LEU A 26 -14.06 -4.15 2.97
CA LEU A 26 -13.89 -3.21 4.07
C LEU A 26 -13.64 -1.78 3.56
N ILE A 27 -12.83 -1.62 2.52
CA ILE A 27 -12.59 -0.33 1.86
C ILE A 27 -13.86 0.20 1.23
N ALA A 28 -14.64 -0.65 0.55
CA ALA A 28 -15.93 -0.24 -0.01
C ALA A 28 -16.90 0.26 1.07
N LEU A 29 -16.97 -0.44 2.22
CA LEU A 29 -17.77 -0.01 3.37
C LEU A 29 -17.27 1.32 3.95
N ALA A 30 -15.95 1.48 4.11
CA ALA A 30 -15.36 2.73 4.61
C ALA A 30 -15.63 3.91 3.66
N LEU A 31 -15.52 3.72 2.34
CA LEU A 31 -15.85 4.73 1.34
C LEU A 31 -17.35 5.05 1.32
N THR A 32 -18.22 4.06 1.55
CA THR A 32 -19.67 4.28 1.69
C THR A 32 -19.98 5.12 2.93
N ALA A 33 -19.36 4.80 4.07
CA ALA A 33 -19.49 5.58 5.30
C ALA A 33 -18.96 7.01 5.12
N LEU A 34 -17.83 7.17 4.43
CA LEU A 34 -17.27 8.48 4.08
C LEU A 34 -18.22 9.29 3.18
N GLY A 35 -18.79 8.67 2.15
CA GLY A 35 -19.79 9.30 1.28
C GLY A 35 -21.05 9.72 2.04
N LEU A 36 -21.52 8.91 2.99
CA LEU A 36 -22.63 9.26 3.89
C LEU A 36 -22.26 10.45 4.79
N ALA A 37 -21.09 10.42 5.43
CA ALA A 37 -20.61 11.52 6.25
C ALA A 37 -20.56 12.83 5.46
N MET A 38 -20.10 12.78 4.20
CA MET A 38 -20.08 13.95 3.31
C MET A 38 -21.48 14.49 3.00
N ARG A 39 -22.46 13.61 2.78
CA ARG A 39 -23.86 14.02 2.61
C ARG A 39 -24.45 14.68 3.86
N PHE A 40 -24.00 14.28 5.05
CA PHE A 40 -24.42 14.87 6.33
C PHE A 40 -23.62 16.11 6.76
N GLY A 41 -22.77 16.65 5.87
CA GLY A 41 -22.11 17.94 6.11
C GLY A 41 -20.64 17.85 6.53
N VAL A 42 -20.01 16.67 6.47
CA VAL A 42 -18.55 16.53 6.63
C VAL A 42 -17.85 16.93 5.31
N GLY A 43 -16.77 17.71 5.36
CA GLY A 43 -16.01 18.11 4.18
C GLY A 43 -16.24 19.56 3.75
N VAL A 44 -15.50 19.97 2.71
CA VAL A 44 -15.57 21.32 2.12
C VAL A 44 -16.96 21.56 1.52
N PRO A 45 -17.71 22.62 1.94
CA PRO A 45 -19.10 22.85 1.51
C PRO A 45 -19.32 22.78 0.00
N ALA A 46 -18.43 23.39 -0.78
CA ALA A 46 -18.54 23.46 -2.24
C ALA A 46 -18.44 22.08 -2.93
N GLU A 47 -17.81 21.10 -2.29
CA GLU A 47 -17.47 19.81 -2.92
C GLU A 47 -18.22 18.62 -2.35
N ARG A 48 -19.02 18.79 -1.27
CA ARG A 48 -19.63 17.67 -0.52
C ARG A 48 -20.44 16.73 -1.40
N VAL A 49 -21.25 17.26 -2.30
CA VAL A 49 -22.16 16.46 -3.15
C VAL A 49 -21.36 15.67 -4.20
N GLN A 50 -20.38 16.30 -4.84
CA GLN A 50 -19.53 15.66 -5.84
C GLN A 50 -18.60 14.63 -5.17
N GLY A 51 -17.97 14.99 -4.04
CA GLY A 51 -17.12 14.09 -3.26
C GLY A 51 -17.86 12.86 -2.74
N ALA A 52 -19.08 13.02 -2.24
CA ALA A 52 -19.93 11.89 -1.83
C ALA A 52 -20.25 10.97 -3.02
N THR A 53 -20.57 11.54 -4.19
CA THR A 53 -20.89 10.76 -5.41
C THR A 53 -19.68 9.97 -5.90
N ILE A 54 -18.49 10.57 -5.87
CA ILE A 54 -17.21 9.90 -6.19
C ILE A 54 -16.93 8.79 -5.17
N ALA A 55 -17.14 9.03 -3.88
CA ALA A 55 -16.94 8.01 -2.85
C ALA A 55 -17.90 6.82 -3.00
N PHE A 56 -19.18 7.07 -3.29
CA PHE A 56 -20.17 6.00 -3.52
C PHE A 56 -19.90 5.20 -4.80
N SER A 57 -19.48 5.86 -5.88
CA SER A 57 -19.14 5.18 -7.13
C SER A 57 -17.88 4.31 -6.98
N ALA A 58 -16.85 4.81 -6.30
CA ALA A 58 -15.68 4.02 -5.96
C ALA A 58 -16.03 2.84 -5.03
N ALA A 59 -16.87 3.07 -4.01
CA ALA A 59 -17.35 2.01 -3.12
C ALA A 59 -18.10 0.92 -3.89
N GLY A 60 -19.02 1.31 -4.79
CA GLY A 60 -19.77 0.38 -5.63
C GLY A 60 -18.87 -0.45 -6.54
N ALA A 61 -17.88 0.17 -7.17
CA ALA A 61 -16.91 -0.53 -8.02
C ALA A 61 -16.09 -1.55 -7.21
N LEU A 62 -15.56 -1.17 -6.05
CA LEU A 62 -14.80 -2.07 -5.19
C LEU A 62 -15.66 -3.19 -4.59
N ALA A 63 -16.89 -2.90 -4.19
CA ALA A 63 -17.85 -3.89 -3.71
C ALA A 63 -18.20 -4.91 -4.80
N ALA A 64 -18.45 -4.46 -6.03
CA ALA A 64 -18.70 -5.34 -7.17
C ALA A 64 -17.51 -6.26 -7.44
N VAL A 65 -16.29 -5.72 -7.41
CA VAL A 65 -15.05 -6.50 -7.59
C VAL A 65 -14.79 -7.48 -6.44
N ALA A 66 -15.18 -7.13 -5.23
CA ALA A 66 -15.08 -8.00 -4.06
C ALA A 66 -16.11 -9.15 -4.08
N ALA A 67 -17.36 -8.85 -4.46
CA ALA A 67 -18.47 -9.80 -4.46
C ALA A 67 -18.42 -10.77 -5.65
N LEU A 68 -18.17 -10.27 -6.86
CA LEU A 68 -18.23 -11.07 -8.09
C LEU A 68 -16.98 -11.93 -8.30
N PRO A 69 -17.10 -13.09 -8.97
CA PRO A 69 -16.01 -14.03 -9.20
C PRO A 69 -15.08 -13.61 -10.35
N PHE A 70 -14.65 -12.35 -10.40
CA PHE A 70 -13.75 -11.86 -11.45
C PHE A 70 -12.36 -12.55 -11.42
N PRO A 71 -11.68 -12.65 -12.58
CA PRO A 71 -10.28 -13.06 -12.65
C PRO A 71 -9.41 -12.21 -11.72
N TYR A 72 -8.37 -12.83 -11.13
CA TYR A 72 -7.50 -12.18 -10.16
C TYR A 72 -6.84 -10.92 -10.74
N ALA A 73 -6.32 -10.99 -11.97
CA ALA A 73 -5.70 -9.86 -12.67
C ALA A 73 -6.67 -8.71 -12.96
N LEU A 74 -7.90 -9.02 -13.37
CA LEU A 74 -8.92 -7.99 -13.67
C LEU A 74 -9.28 -7.22 -12.40
N ARG A 75 -9.53 -7.94 -11.31
CA ARG A 75 -9.79 -7.35 -9.99
C ARG A 75 -8.63 -6.48 -9.50
N ALA A 76 -7.40 -6.98 -9.68
CA ALA A 76 -6.20 -6.23 -9.35
C ALA A 76 -6.14 -4.91 -10.14
N GLY A 77 -6.36 -4.98 -11.45
CA GLY A 77 -6.40 -3.81 -12.33
C GLY A 77 -7.47 -2.80 -11.93
N VAL A 78 -8.70 -3.24 -11.62
CA VAL A 78 -9.77 -2.33 -11.17
C VAL A 78 -9.44 -1.70 -9.82
N ALA A 79 -8.88 -2.45 -8.86
CA ALA A 79 -8.49 -1.90 -7.57
C ALA A 79 -7.38 -0.84 -7.70
N VAL A 80 -6.37 -1.08 -8.56
CA VAL A 80 -5.36 -0.07 -8.91
C VAL A 80 -6.02 1.16 -9.53
N LEU A 81 -6.86 0.95 -10.54
CA LEU A 81 -7.49 2.04 -11.28
C LEU A 81 -8.34 2.92 -10.37
N VAL A 82 -9.22 2.32 -9.56
CA VAL A 82 -10.08 3.07 -8.63
C VAL A 82 -9.24 3.85 -7.61
N GLY A 83 -8.22 3.20 -7.01
CA GLY A 83 -7.33 3.87 -6.05
C GLY A 83 -6.59 5.05 -6.69
N LEU A 84 -6.00 4.86 -7.87
CA LEU A 84 -5.29 5.92 -8.59
C LEU A 84 -6.23 7.07 -9.02
N VAL A 85 -7.42 6.77 -9.52
CA VAL A 85 -8.41 7.79 -9.90
C VAL A 85 -8.78 8.64 -8.69
N LEU A 86 -9.07 8.04 -7.54
CA LEU A 86 -9.36 8.78 -6.31
C LEU A 86 -8.20 9.70 -5.94
N MET A 87 -6.97 9.17 -5.94
CA MET A 87 -5.77 9.94 -5.60
C MET A 87 -5.54 11.12 -6.56
N VAL A 88 -5.68 10.91 -7.86
CA VAL A 88 -5.52 11.96 -8.89
C VAL A 88 -6.59 13.04 -8.73
N LEU A 89 -7.84 12.66 -8.48
CA LEU A 89 -8.91 13.62 -8.19
C LEU A 89 -8.57 14.47 -6.95
N GLY A 90 -8.03 13.84 -5.90
CA GLY A 90 -7.57 14.56 -4.70
C GLY A 90 -6.43 15.55 -4.96
N LEU A 91 -5.52 15.25 -5.90
CA LEU A 91 -4.48 16.21 -6.33
C LEU A 91 -5.05 17.40 -7.10
N GLN A 92 -6.24 17.30 -7.65
CA GLN A 92 -6.95 18.39 -8.31
C GLN A 92 -7.85 19.15 -7.31
N SER A 93 -7.52 19.05 -6.02
CA SER A 93 -8.33 19.52 -4.89
C SER A 93 -9.77 18.98 -4.89
N GLY A 94 -10.07 17.93 -5.67
CA GLY A 94 -11.42 17.46 -5.90
C GLY A 94 -11.82 16.22 -5.09
N GLY A 95 -13.10 16.17 -4.73
CA GLY A 95 -13.75 14.96 -4.26
C GLY A 95 -13.41 14.61 -2.80
N PRO A 96 -13.43 13.32 -2.40
CA PRO A 96 -13.27 12.95 -0.99
C PRO A 96 -11.86 13.20 -0.44
N LEU A 97 -10.94 13.61 -1.32
CA LEU A 97 -9.52 13.80 -1.07
C LEU A 97 -9.08 15.26 -1.34
N GLY A 98 -10.01 16.20 -1.46
CA GLY A 98 -9.70 17.59 -1.81
C GLY A 98 -8.74 18.27 -0.83
N GLY A 99 -8.71 17.80 0.43
CA GLY A 99 -7.72 18.18 1.42
C GLY A 99 -6.31 17.61 1.21
N LEU A 100 -5.94 17.08 0.04
CA LEU A 100 -4.56 16.62 -0.21
C LEU A 100 -3.59 17.76 -0.57
N THR A 101 -4.13 18.87 -1.07
CA THR A 101 -3.36 19.94 -1.72
C THR A 101 -3.26 21.23 -0.91
N VAL A 102 -3.72 21.25 0.33
CA VAL A 102 -3.72 22.49 1.15
C VAL A 102 -2.30 23.00 1.41
N ASP A 103 -1.30 22.11 1.38
CA ASP A 103 0.13 22.48 1.46
C ASP A 103 0.67 23.12 0.15
N GLY A 104 -0.16 23.29 -0.88
CA GLY A 104 0.15 24.01 -2.13
C GLY A 104 1.16 23.35 -3.08
N SER A 105 1.82 22.26 -2.69
CA SER A 105 2.88 21.62 -3.48
C SER A 105 2.41 20.34 -4.18
N LEU A 106 2.01 20.48 -5.46
CA LEU A 106 1.62 19.35 -6.32
C LEU A 106 2.71 18.26 -6.38
N SER A 107 3.98 18.67 -6.39
CA SER A 107 5.13 17.76 -6.41
C SER A 107 5.19 16.84 -5.19
N ARG A 108 4.92 17.37 -3.99
CA ARG A 108 4.85 16.58 -2.74
C ARG A 108 3.69 15.61 -2.78
N GLY A 109 2.53 16.07 -3.26
CA GLY A 109 1.36 15.23 -3.49
C GLY A 109 1.69 14.03 -4.37
N ILE A 110 2.24 14.26 -5.57
CA ILE A 110 2.61 13.19 -6.51
C ILE A 110 3.60 12.21 -5.88
N ALA A 111 4.68 12.71 -5.27
CA ALA A 111 5.70 11.87 -4.64
C ALA A 111 5.13 10.99 -3.52
N ARG A 112 4.21 11.55 -2.72
CA ARG A 112 3.49 10.83 -1.66
C ARG A 112 2.63 9.71 -2.24
N LEU A 113 1.86 9.98 -3.30
CA LEU A 113 1.02 8.97 -3.94
C LEU A 113 1.83 7.82 -4.53
N VAL A 114 2.93 8.14 -5.22
CA VAL A 114 3.85 7.12 -5.75
C VAL A 114 4.40 6.26 -4.63
N THR A 115 4.81 6.87 -3.51
CA THR A 115 5.32 6.15 -2.34
C THR A 115 4.24 5.27 -1.71
N LEU A 116 3.04 5.81 -1.47
CA LEU A 116 1.91 5.11 -0.87
C LEU A 116 1.36 3.95 -1.70
N THR A 117 1.61 3.93 -3.01
CA THR A 117 1.15 2.88 -3.91
C THR A 117 2.21 1.80 -4.14
N THR A 118 3.44 2.22 -4.43
CA THR A 118 4.51 1.30 -4.84
C THR A 118 5.20 0.62 -3.67
N LEU A 119 5.46 1.35 -2.57
CA LEU A 119 6.24 0.84 -1.45
C LEU A 119 5.49 -0.24 -0.66
N PRO A 120 4.22 -0.06 -0.24
CA PRO A 120 3.48 -1.11 0.45
C PRO A 120 3.27 -2.34 -0.44
N ALA A 121 2.99 -2.16 -1.72
CA ALA A 121 2.84 -3.26 -2.68
C ALA A 121 4.13 -4.10 -2.78
N ALA A 122 5.28 -3.45 -2.89
CA ALA A 122 6.57 -4.12 -2.95
C ALA A 122 6.93 -4.83 -1.62
N LEU A 123 6.62 -4.23 -0.48
CA LEU A 123 6.81 -4.84 0.84
C LEU A 123 5.94 -6.09 1.03
N MET A 124 4.65 -6.03 0.65
CA MET A 124 3.76 -7.17 0.67
C MET A 124 4.23 -8.28 -0.27
N PHE A 125 4.68 -7.92 -1.48
CA PHE A 125 5.26 -8.86 -2.44
C PHE A 125 6.49 -9.55 -1.88
N ARG A 126 7.40 -8.77 -1.28
CA ARG A 126 8.61 -9.28 -0.64
C ARG A 126 8.31 -10.20 0.55
N ALA A 127 7.33 -9.85 1.37
CA ALA A 127 6.90 -10.64 2.53
C ALA A 127 6.34 -12.01 2.13
N ARG A 128 5.71 -12.12 0.94
CA ARG A 128 5.21 -13.40 0.43
C ARG A 128 6.21 -14.20 -0.39
N TYR A 129 7.09 -13.55 -1.15
CA TYR A 129 8.08 -14.22 -1.98
C TYR A 129 9.50 -14.03 -1.40
N THR A 130 9.72 -14.53 -0.18
CA THR A 130 10.96 -14.32 0.60
C THR A 130 12.20 -14.99 -0.02
N ALA A 131 12.03 -16.10 -0.73
CA ALA A 131 13.12 -16.81 -1.43
C ALA A 131 13.45 -16.22 -2.82
N PHE A 132 12.57 -15.38 -3.38
CA PHE A 132 12.72 -14.88 -4.74
C PHE A 132 13.68 -13.68 -4.81
N LYS A 133 14.85 -13.85 -5.43
CA LYS A 133 15.89 -12.79 -5.51
C LYS A 133 15.35 -11.50 -6.15
N ARG A 134 14.53 -11.60 -7.20
CA ARG A 134 13.96 -10.43 -7.89
C ARG A 134 12.98 -9.64 -7.02
N ALA A 135 12.40 -10.23 -5.97
CA ALA A 135 11.56 -9.48 -5.03
C ALA A 135 12.34 -8.37 -4.30
N ARG A 136 13.65 -8.54 -4.10
CA ARG A 136 14.52 -7.47 -3.57
C ARG A 136 14.70 -6.34 -4.59
N VAL A 137 14.79 -6.66 -5.87
CA VAL A 137 14.89 -5.66 -6.94
C VAL A 137 13.61 -4.84 -7.01
N VAL A 138 12.43 -5.48 -6.90
CA VAL A 138 11.14 -4.75 -6.85
C VAL A 138 11.08 -3.79 -5.66
N LEU A 139 11.53 -4.22 -4.48
CA LEU A 139 11.62 -3.34 -3.30
C LEU A 139 12.61 -2.19 -3.51
N ALA A 140 13.78 -2.46 -4.11
CA ALA A 140 14.77 -1.44 -4.43
C ALA A 140 14.24 -0.40 -5.42
N VAL A 141 13.51 -0.82 -6.44
CA VAL A 141 12.84 0.07 -7.38
C VAL A 141 11.77 0.91 -6.68
N ALA A 142 10.93 0.30 -5.84
CA ALA A 142 9.91 1.03 -5.08
C ALA A 142 10.52 2.05 -4.11
N LEU A 143 11.64 1.74 -3.47
CA LEU A 143 12.40 2.68 -2.65
C LEU A 143 13.03 3.80 -3.48
N GLY A 144 13.58 3.49 -4.66
CA GLY A 144 14.06 4.50 -5.61
C GLY A 144 12.95 5.47 -6.01
N LEU A 145 11.74 4.95 -6.27
CA LEU A 145 10.55 5.76 -6.55
C LEU A 145 10.06 6.57 -5.35
N ALA A 146 10.38 6.17 -4.13
CA ALA A 146 10.08 6.90 -2.90
C ALA A 146 11.12 7.99 -2.56
N LEU A 147 12.29 8.03 -3.23
CA LEU A 147 13.33 9.03 -2.96
C LEU A 147 12.84 10.49 -3.11
N PRO A 148 12.07 10.87 -4.15
CA PRO A 148 11.56 12.23 -4.25
C PRO A 148 10.70 12.63 -3.04
N PHE A 149 9.93 11.70 -2.48
CA PHE A 149 9.13 11.94 -1.28
C PHE A 149 10.03 12.18 -0.07
N VAL A 150 11.05 11.34 0.15
CA VAL A 150 12.02 11.51 1.25
C VAL A 150 12.76 12.85 1.15
N VAL A 151 13.19 13.25 -0.05
CA VAL A 151 13.88 14.53 -0.27
C VAL A 151 12.96 15.69 0.07
N LEU A 152 11.71 15.69 -0.43
CA LEU A 152 10.76 16.78 -0.17
C LEU A 152 10.36 16.88 1.31
N GLU A 153 10.24 15.75 2.01
CA GLU A 153 10.00 15.73 3.46
C GLU A 153 11.22 16.17 4.26
N THR A 154 12.44 15.84 3.81
CA THR A 154 13.68 16.31 4.44
C THR A 154 13.84 17.82 4.31
N LEU A 155 13.50 18.39 3.14
CA LEU A 155 13.50 19.84 2.93
C LEU A 155 12.50 20.54 3.87
N LEU A 156 11.30 19.96 4.04
CA LEU A 156 10.32 20.48 5.00
C LEU A 156 10.80 20.37 6.45
N LEU A 157 11.49 19.28 6.81
CA LEU A 157 12.07 19.10 8.13
C LEU A 157 13.17 20.14 8.44
N ALA A 158 13.92 20.55 7.42
CA ALA A 158 14.97 21.55 7.50
C ALA A 158 14.46 23.00 7.51
N ASP A 159 13.22 23.24 7.07
CA ASP A 159 12.61 24.56 7.06
C ASP A 159 12.30 25.05 8.47
N SER A 160 13.01 26.07 8.93
CA SER A 160 12.81 26.67 10.26
C SER A 160 11.52 27.48 10.36
N GLY A 161 10.93 27.88 9.24
CA GLY A 161 9.64 28.56 9.19
C GLY A 161 8.44 27.62 9.27
N ALA A 162 8.65 26.31 9.08
CA ALA A 162 7.56 25.34 9.11
C ALA A 162 7.08 25.05 10.55
N PRO A 163 5.75 24.85 10.76
CA PRO A 163 5.21 24.47 12.06
C PRO A 163 5.85 23.19 12.61
N LEU A 164 6.07 23.13 13.94
CA LEU A 164 6.69 21.98 14.62
C LEU A 164 5.97 20.66 14.28
N VAL A 165 4.63 20.67 14.22
CA VAL A 165 3.81 19.49 13.90
C VAL A 165 4.07 19.00 12.48
N ALA A 166 4.21 19.90 11.51
CA ALA A 166 4.50 19.54 10.12
C ALA A 166 5.89 18.89 9.99
N ARG A 167 6.89 19.44 10.71
CA ARG A 167 8.25 18.90 10.80
C ARG A 167 8.29 17.53 11.50
N ALA A 168 7.57 17.37 12.61
CA ALA A 168 7.44 16.09 13.30
C ALA A 168 6.78 15.02 12.41
N GLY A 169 5.72 15.39 11.68
CA GLY A 169 5.09 14.53 10.69
C GLY A 169 6.02 14.14 9.53
N ALA A 170 6.86 15.07 9.07
CA ALA A 170 7.88 14.80 8.05
C ALA A 170 8.90 13.77 8.54
N ALA A 171 9.45 13.98 9.74
CA ALA A 171 10.40 13.07 10.36
C ALA A 171 9.79 11.66 10.55
N LEU A 172 8.53 11.60 11.00
CA LEU A 172 7.81 10.34 11.17
C LEU A 172 7.60 9.62 9.82
N SER A 173 7.21 10.35 8.77
CA SER A 173 7.04 9.79 7.42
C SER A 173 8.34 9.24 6.85
N ILE A 174 9.45 9.98 7.04
CA ILE A 174 10.80 9.51 6.68
C ILE A 174 11.13 8.24 7.46
N ALA A 175 10.84 8.19 8.76
CA ALA A 175 11.06 6.99 9.58
C ALA A 175 10.26 5.79 9.07
N PHE A 176 8.99 5.96 8.69
CA PHE A 176 8.18 4.88 8.10
C PHE A 176 8.76 4.36 6.78
N VAL A 177 9.24 5.26 5.91
CA VAL A 177 9.93 4.85 4.67
C VAL A 177 11.25 4.15 5.00
N ALA A 178 12.03 4.65 5.97
CA ALA A 178 13.28 4.01 6.40
C ALA A 178 13.05 2.61 6.98
N CYS A 179 11.95 2.40 7.71
CA CYS A 179 11.55 1.07 8.18
C CYS A 179 11.35 0.06 7.05
N SER A 180 11.03 0.50 5.82
CA SER A 180 10.93 -0.42 4.69
C SER A 180 12.27 -1.05 4.29
N LEU A 181 13.41 -0.48 4.70
CA LEU A 181 14.75 -1.06 4.52
C LEU A 181 14.90 -2.40 5.26
N PHE A 182 14.15 -2.61 6.34
CA PHE A 182 14.08 -3.92 7.02
C PHE A 182 13.58 -5.03 6.08
N GLY A 183 12.87 -4.69 5.00
CA GLY A 183 12.47 -5.63 3.94
C GLY A 183 13.64 -6.25 3.15
N PHE A 184 14.85 -5.69 3.22
CA PHE A 184 16.05 -6.27 2.61
C PHE A 184 16.77 -7.31 3.47
N MET A 185 16.46 -7.36 4.77
CA MET A 185 17.10 -8.29 5.68
C MET A 185 16.77 -9.76 5.35
N GLY A 186 17.38 -10.69 6.09
CA GLY A 186 17.26 -12.12 5.88
C GLY A 186 15.83 -12.67 6.05
N GLN A 187 15.64 -13.95 5.73
CA GLN A 187 14.32 -14.59 5.74
C GLN A 187 13.58 -14.46 7.09
N GLY A 188 14.32 -14.45 8.21
CA GLY A 188 13.75 -14.34 9.56
C GLY A 188 13.06 -13.01 9.87
N THR A 189 13.46 -11.89 9.26
CA THR A 189 12.87 -10.57 9.51
C THR A 189 11.92 -10.12 8.40
N THR A 190 11.99 -10.74 7.22
CA THR A 190 11.10 -10.43 6.08
C THR A 190 9.63 -10.76 6.31
N GLY A 191 9.31 -11.60 7.30
CA GLY A 191 7.92 -11.90 7.68
C GLY A 191 7.13 -10.68 8.16
N TRP A 192 7.83 -9.66 8.67
CA TRP A 192 7.24 -8.41 9.14
C TRP A 192 6.96 -7.40 8.02
N GLY A 193 7.22 -7.73 6.74
CA GLY A 193 6.98 -6.83 5.61
C GLY A 193 5.54 -6.31 5.52
N ALA A 194 4.55 -7.12 5.93
CA ALA A 194 3.16 -6.67 6.01
C ALA A 194 2.92 -5.61 7.11
N LEU A 195 3.63 -5.71 8.24
CA LEU A 195 3.58 -4.70 9.31
C LEU A 195 4.19 -3.38 8.80
N TRP A 196 5.34 -3.44 8.14
CA TRP A 196 5.97 -2.25 7.56
C TRP A 196 5.09 -1.60 6.48
N ALA A 197 4.42 -2.40 5.65
CA ALA A 197 3.45 -1.91 4.69
C ALA A 197 2.26 -1.21 5.38
N ALA A 198 1.74 -1.78 6.46
CA ALA A 198 0.67 -1.18 7.25
C ALA A 198 1.11 0.13 7.92
N LEU A 199 2.35 0.20 8.42
CA LEU A 199 2.91 1.43 8.97
C LEU A 199 3.02 2.54 7.94
N VAL A 200 3.44 2.24 6.70
CA VAL A 200 3.45 3.22 5.60
C VAL A 200 2.03 3.65 5.23
N LEU A 201 1.10 2.70 5.08
CA LEU A 201 -0.29 2.94 4.68
C LEU A 201 -1.12 3.69 5.73
N GLY A 202 -0.82 3.52 7.02
CA GLY A 202 -1.50 4.25 8.10
C GLY A 202 -0.76 5.53 8.50
N GLY A 203 0.56 5.46 8.57
CA GLY A 203 1.41 6.53 9.09
C GLY A 203 1.50 7.76 8.20
N ILE A 204 1.67 7.58 6.89
CA ILE A 204 1.72 8.72 5.95
C ILE A 204 0.36 9.44 5.88
N PRO A 205 -0.79 8.76 5.75
CA PRO A 205 -2.07 9.46 5.79
C PRO A 205 -2.41 10.10 7.15
N LEU A 206 -1.93 9.52 8.26
CA LEU A 206 -2.05 10.14 9.57
C LEU A 206 -1.27 11.45 9.65
N GLU A 207 -0.06 11.50 9.08
CA GLU A 207 0.71 12.75 8.94
C GLU A 207 -0.10 13.81 8.17
N VAL A 208 -0.73 13.43 7.06
CA VAL A 208 -1.62 14.33 6.30
C VAL A 208 -2.75 14.85 7.18
N ALA A 209 -3.40 13.98 7.95
CA ALA A 209 -4.48 14.38 8.86
C ALA A 209 -4.01 15.42 9.89
N LEU A 210 -2.83 15.19 10.48
CA LEU A 210 -2.25 16.04 11.52
C LEU A 210 -1.81 17.40 10.98
N ARG A 211 -1.16 17.46 9.82
CA ARG A 211 -0.77 18.74 9.18
C ARG A 211 -1.98 19.62 8.95
N HIS A 212 -3.04 19.03 8.43
CA HIS A 212 -4.24 19.78 8.12
C HIS A 212 -5.01 20.23 9.36
N PHE A 213 -4.97 19.45 10.44
CA PHE A 213 -5.54 19.89 11.71
C PHE A 213 -4.87 21.17 12.24
N THR A 214 -3.57 21.34 11.99
CA THR A 214 -2.84 22.56 12.42
C THR A 214 -2.99 23.76 11.50
N LEU A 215 -3.42 23.55 10.26
CA LEU A 215 -3.67 24.59 9.26
C LEU A 215 -5.18 24.87 9.11
N ALA A 216 -5.98 24.45 10.09
CA ALA A 216 -7.42 24.42 9.98
C ALA A 216 -8.05 25.80 9.77
N ASP A 217 -8.63 26.01 8.60
CA ASP A 217 -9.48 27.17 8.32
C ASP A 217 -10.90 26.89 8.84
N ALA A 218 -11.44 27.80 9.65
CA ALA A 218 -12.78 27.69 10.24
C ALA A 218 -13.88 27.49 9.17
N ALA A 219 -13.64 27.95 7.94
CA ALA A 219 -14.54 27.79 6.81
C ALA A 219 -14.70 26.33 6.31
N THR A 220 -13.70 25.47 6.52
CA THR A 220 -13.69 24.09 5.97
C THR A 220 -14.16 23.04 6.97
N GLY A 221 -14.14 23.34 8.27
CA GLY A 221 -14.59 22.45 9.34
C GLY A 221 -13.59 21.34 9.71
N HIS A 222 -13.41 21.11 11.02
CA HIS A 222 -12.39 20.21 11.55
C HIS A 222 -12.49 18.74 11.10
N LEU A 223 -13.67 18.29 10.66
CA LEU A 223 -13.91 16.91 10.23
C LEU A 223 -13.46 16.63 8.78
N THR A 224 -13.13 17.65 8.00
CA THR A 224 -12.68 17.51 6.61
C THR A 224 -11.35 16.77 6.52
N TYR A 225 -10.50 16.93 7.52
CA TYR A 225 -9.15 16.36 7.57
C TYR A 225 -9.10 14.87 7.91
N PRO A 226 -9.79 14.38 8.97
CA PRO A 226 -9.91 12.95 9.18
C PRO A 226 -10.65 12.27 8.01
N ALA A 227 -11.64 12.93 7.40
CA ALA A 227 -12.31 12.42 6.20
C ALA A 227 -11.34 12.25 5.02
N THR A 228 -10.49 13.25 4.76
CA THR A 228 -9.45 13.18 3.71
C THR A 228 -8.45 12.06 4.00
N ALA A 229 -8.00 11.94 5.25
CA ALA A 229 -7.06 10.90 5.65
C ALA A 229 -7.65 9.50 5.48
N VAL A 230 -8.91 9.28 5.88
CA VAL A 230 -9.62 8.01 5.66
C VAL A 230 -9.76 7.71 4.18
N GLY A 231 -10.14 8.71 3.37
CA GLY A 231 -10.19 8.58 1.91
C GLY A 231 -8.83 8.19 1.33
N LEU A 232 -7.73 8.77 1.84
CA LEU A 232 -6.38 8.52 1.35
C LEU A 232 -5.91 7.12 1.71
N VAL A 233 -6.16 6.68 2.94
CA VAL A 233 -5.91 5.30 3.36
C VAL A 233 -6.68 4.34 2.45
N CYS A 234 -7.98 4.57 2.24
CA CYS A 234 -8.82 3.71 1.39
C CYS A 234 -8.26 3.60 -0.04
N ALA A 235 -7.94 4.74 -0.66
CA ALA A 235 -7.37 4.78 -2.00
C ALA A 235 -5.99 4.11 -2.06
N ALA A 236 -5.12 4.35 -1.08
CA ALA A 236 -3.77 3.80 -1.01
C ALA A 236 -3.75 2.30 -0.77
N VAL A 237 -4.62 1.80 0.10
CA VAL A 237 -4.77 0.36 0.33
C VAL A 237 -5.31 -0.31 -0.93
N ALA A 238 -6.35 0.25 -1.57
CA ALA A 238 -6.90 -0.31 -2.81
C ALA A 238 -5.85 -0.39 -3.93
N ALA A 239 -5.11 0.70 -4.15
CA ALA A 239 -4.06 0.76 -5.16
C ALA A 239 -2.89 -0.17 -4.85
N SER A 240 -2.42 -0.20 -3.60
CA SER A 240 -1.32 -1.08 -3.17
C SER A 240 -1.69 -2.55 -3.27
N LEU A 241 -2.90 -2.93 -2.85
CA LEU A 241 -3.40 -4.30 -2.97
C LEU A 241 -3.51 -4.71 -4.44
N GLY A 242 -4.08 -3.85 -5.29
CA GLY A 242 -4.16 -4.11 -6.72
C GLY A 242 -2.78 -4.27 -7.34
N LEU A 243 -1.82 -3.41 -7.02
CA LEU A 243 -0.46 -3.49 -7.55
C LEU A 243 0.27 -4.75 -7.06
N PHE A 244 0.11 -5.11 -5.79
CA PHE A 244 0.61 -6.36 -5.24
C PHE A 244 0.06 -7.58 -6.00
N GLN A 245 -1.25 -7.60 -6.28
CA GLN A 245 -1.89 -8.67 -7.04
C GLN A 245 -1.40 -8.73 -8.50
N LEU A 246 -1.18 -7.58 -9.15
CA LEU A 246 -0.60 -7.53 -10.50
C LEU A 246 0.83 -8.10 -10.49
N LEU A 247 1.68 -7.66 -9.56
CA LEU A 247 3.03 -8.20 -9.39
C LEU A 247 3.02 -9.71 -9.16
N ALA A 248 2.13 -10.20 -8.29
CA ALA A 248 1.94 -11.63 -8.07
C ALA A 248 1.50 -12.35 -9.35
N THR A 249 0.58 -11.78 -10.12
CA THR A 249 0.10 -12.39 -11.37
C THR A 249 1.25 -12.59 -12.37
N PHE A 250 2.09 -11.58 -12.55
CA PHE A 250 3.19 -11.64 -13.51
C PHE A 250 4.33 -12.55 -13.03
N TRP A 251 4.67 -12.53 -11.74
CA TRP A 251 5.94 -13.12 -11.26
C TRP A 251 5.77 -14.39 -10.42
N ALA A 252 4.55 -14.74 -9.97
CA ALA A 252 4.30 -15.97 -9.21
C ALA A 252 4.71 -17.26 -9.95
N PRO A 253 4.50 -17.42 -11.28
CA PRO A 253 4.90 -18.63 -11.98
C PRO A 253 6.42 -18.88 -11.91
N GLU A 254 7.22 -17.83 -12.04
CA GLU A 254 8.68 -17.89 -11.95
C GLU A 254 9.14 -18.14 -10.51
N ALA A 255 8.58 -17.41 -9.55
CA ALA A 255 8.89 -17.57 -8.14
C ALA A 255 8.61 -19.00 -7.65
N ARG A 256 7.49 -19.59 -8.10
CA ARG A 256 7.11 -20.97 -7.75
C ARG A 256 8.12 -21.99 -8.27
N ARG A 257 8.64 -21.83 -9.49
CA ARG A 257 9.65 -22.76 -10.05
C ARG A 257 10.92 -22.79 -9.19
N LEU A 258 11.40 -21.62 -8.76
CA LEU A 258 12.63 -21.53 -7.96
C LEU A 258 12.46 -22.07 -6.54
N SER A 259 11.32 -21.80 -5.88
CA SER A 259 11.03 -22.34 -4.55
C SER A 259 10.98 -23.87 -4.55
N LEU A 260 10.42 -24.47 -5.61
CA LEU A 260 10.34 -25.94 -5.74
C LEU A 260 11.72 -26.59 -5.93
N VAL A 261 12.63 -25.95 -6.66
CA VAL A 261 14.01 -26.44 -6.84
C VAL A 261 14.76 -26.37 -5.51
N GLY A 262 14.67 -25.24 -4.80
CA GLY A 262 15.30 -25.09 -3.48
C GLY A 262 14.84 -26.13 -2.46
N ALA A 263 13.52 -26.40 -2.40
CA ALA A 263 12.97 -27.39 -1.49
C ALA A 263 13.44 -28.82 -1.76
N ARG A 264 13.64 -29.20 -3.05
CA ARG A 264 14.17 -30.53 -3.39
C ARG A 264 15.60 -30.72 -2.90
N LEU A 265 16.46 -29.72 -3.12
CA LEU A 265 17.86 -29.77 -2.70
C LEU A 265 18.02 -29.89 -1.18
N SER A 266 17.10 -29.29 -0.39
CA SER A 266 17.11 -29.44 1.07
C SER A 266 16.56 -30.77 1.59
N SER A 267 15.81 -31.51 0.76
CA SER A 267 15.20 -32.80 1.14
C SER A 267 16.04 -34.01 0.75
N GLU A 268 17.09 -33.82 -0.05
CA GLU A 268 17.99 -34.89 -0.45
C GLU A 268 18.89 -35.23 0.76
N PRO A 269 18.83 -36.45 1.31
CA PRO A 269 19.67 -36.83 2.43
C PRO A 269 21.15 -36.67 2.03
N PRO A 270 22.01 -36.16 2.94
CA PRO A 270 23.42 -36.01 2.63
C PRO A 270 23.95 -37.36 2.15
N ALA A 271 24.59 -37.36 0.98
CA ALA A 271 25.12 -38.57 0.38
C ALA A 271 25.91 -39.36 1.45
N PRO A 272 25.66 -40.67 1.61
CA PRO A 272 26.34 -41.45 2.63
C PRO A 272 27.83 -41.23 2.44
N LEU A 273 28.49 -40.68 3.48
CA LEU A 273 29.93 -40.53 3.51
C LEU A 273 30.50 -41.91 3.19
N SER A 274 31.05 -42.07 1.99
CA SER A 274 31.68 -43.32 1.58
C SER A 274 32.82 -43.55 2.56
N SER A 275 32.59 -44.43 3.54
CA SER A 275 33.61 -44.96 4.41
C SER A 275 34.50 -45.86 3.56
N ASN A 276 35.35 -45.25 2.74
CA ASN A 276 36.47 -45.95 2.14
C ASN A 276 37.41 -46.27 3.29
N GLY A 277 37.29 -47.51 3.76
CA GLY A 277 38.17 -48.09 4.75
C GLY A 277 39.61 -48.04 4.25
N SER A 278 40.47 -47.45 5.07
CA SER A 278 41.88 -47.80 5.08
C SER A 278 42.02 -49.15 5.79
N ALA A 279 42.29 -50.18 5.00
CA ALA A 279 42.96 -51.40 5.46
C ALA A 279 44.46 -51.14 5.55
#